data_AF-A0A7V9EEJ6-F1
#
_entry.id   AF-A0A7V9EEJ6-F1
#
_cell.length_a   1.000
_cell.length_b   1.000
_cell.length_c   1.000
_cell.angle_alpha   90.00
_cell.angle_beta   90.00
_cell.angle_gamma   90.00
#
_symmetry.space_group_name_H-M   'P 1'
#
loop_
_entity.id
_entity.type
_entity.pdbx_description
1 polymer ?
#
loop_
_entity_poly.entity_id
_entity_poly.type
_entity_poly.pdbx_seq_one_letter_code
_entity_poly.pdbx_strand_id
1 'polypeptide(L)'
;MSFSGALRHGLAAARASVTALAEDLIASHAGDPLAERDPDFIRATQPAYSALADVYFRPKVRGLEHIPAEGPVLLVGNHSGGTLIADTFAFTYAFYEHFGADRPFHQLAHDLVFRVPGHGFLRKYGTVPASHEGARRALDSGAALLVYPGGDYDSYRPTSESAQVKLGGRSGFVRLALDAGVPIVPVVAIGGQETALFVTRGERLAKLLALDRLFRLKVLPVQLGPPFGVTVLDLPLRVPLPAQITVQVLPSLDLRERFGREPDEEEVYAAVTEQMQLALDRLAEERDLPVVGAIGPREENAQAMDAIVERSAAAGEAHEGTGGRQVEMHEPWPGYDAMRVPEIAKRVTAQAPVALAVVRGYEEAHKARVGVLKAVDRELARES
;
A
#
# COMPACT_ATOMS: atom_id res chain seq x y z
N MET A 1 38.73 1.48 -7.60
CA MET A 1 37.82 0.30 -7.45
C MET A 1 36.89 0.28 -8.66
N SER A 2 36.56 -0.90 -9.22
CA SER A 2 35.91 -0.97 -10.55
C SER A 2 34.38 -0.94 -10.49
N PHE A 3 33.78 -0.15 -11.39
CA PHE A 3 32.33 -0.06 -11.67
C PHE A 3 31.69 -1.43 -11.98
N SER A 4 32.50 -2.41 -12.42
CA SER A 4 32.07 -3.80 -12.63
C SER A 4 31.70 -4.56 -11.35
N GLY A 5 32.11 -4.07 -10.16
CA GLY A 5 31.75 -4.66 -8.88
C GLY A 5 30.30 -4.37 -8.49
N ALA A 6 29.91 -3.10 -8.50
CA ALA A 6 28.57 -2.66 -8.10
C ALA A 6 27.48 -3.21 -9.04
N LEU A 7 27.71 -3.20 -10.36
CA LEU A 7 26.77 -3.71 -11.34
C LEU A 7 26.53 -5.23 -11.20
N ARG A 8 27.55 -6.00 -10.82
CA ARG A 8 27.41 -7.45 -10.55
C ARG A 8 26.67 -7.72 -9.24
N HIS A 9 26.91 -6.92 -8.19
CA HIS A 9 26.19 -7.05 -6.92
C HIS A 9 24.69 -6.72 -7.08
N GLY A 10 24.36 -5.64 -7.81
CA GLY A 10 22.96 -5.28 -8.09
C GLY A 10 22.23 -6.33 -8.93
N LEU A 11 22.85 -6.86 -10.00
CA LEU A 11 22.24 -7.92 -10.81
C LEU A 11 22.12 -9.25 -10.05
N ALA A 12 23.07 -9.56 -9.16
CA ALA A 12 23.01 -10.76 -8.33
C ALA A 12 21.92 -10.64 -7.26
N ALA A 13 21.80 -9.49 -6.58
CA ALA A 13 20.74 -9.23 -5.61
C ALA A 13 19.35 -9.28 -6.26
N ALA A 14 19.14 -8.58 -7.38
CA ALA A 14 17.85 -8.60 -8.09
C ALA A 14 17.48 -10.02 -8.58
N ARG A 15 18.45 -10.79 -9.07
CA ARG A 15 18.22 -12.17 -9.50
C ARG A 15 17.95 -13.11 -8.30
N ALA A 16 18.64 -12.92 -7.18
CA ALA A 16 18.39 -13.66 -5.95
C ALA A 16 16.98 -13.37 -5.40
N SER A 17 16.55 -12.10 -5.34
CA SER A 17 15.20 -11.72 -4.89
C SER A 17 14.10 -12.30 -5.78
N VAL A 18 14.30 -12.35 -7.10
CA VAL A 18 13.34 -12.95 -8.05
C VAL A 18 13.31 -14.48 -7.95
N THR A 19 14.46 -15.14 -7.79
CA THR A 19 14.50 -16.61 -7.57
C THR A 19 13.90 -16.98 -6.22
N ALA A 20 14.17 -16.22 -5.16
CA ALA A 20 13.58 -16.40 -3.83
C ALA A 20 12.06 -16.07 -3.78
N LEU A 21 11.52 -15.33 -4.76
CA LEU A 21 10.07 -15.18 -4.97
C LEU A 21 9.47 -16.41 -5.68
N ALA A 22 10.21 -16.98 -6.65
CA ALA A 22 9.76 -18.11 -7.46
C ALA A 22 9.80 -19.46 -6.72
N GLU A 23 10.77 -19.66 -5.81
CA GLU A 23 10.87 -20.85 -4.96
C GLU A 23 9.77 -20.85 -3.87
N ASP A 24 9.46 -19.67 -3.31
CA ASP A 24 8.41 -19.45 -2.32
C ASP A 24 6.98 -19.67 -2.86
N LEU A 25 6.81 -19.43 -4.17
CA LEU A 25 5.59 -19.68 -4.94
C LEU A 25 5.17 -21.17 -5.01
N ILE A 26 6.08 -22.09 -4.67
CA ILE A 26 5.89 -23.55 -4.77
C ILE A 26 5.75 -24.21 -3.37
N ALA A 27 6.21 -23.55 -2.31
CA ALA A 27 6.29 -24.14 -0.98
C ALA A 27 4.95 -24.12 -0.22
N SER A 28 4.39 -25.31 0.05
CA SER A 28 3.25 -25.49 0.94
C SER A 28 3.71 -25.42 2.41
N HIS A 29 3.56 -24.24 3.04
CA HIS A 29 4.08 -24.00 4.39
C HIS A 29 3.16 -24.53 5.51
N ALA A 30 3.69 -25.45 6.30
CA ALA A 30 3.11 -25.94 7.56
C ALA A 30 3.91 -25.43 8.80
N GLY A 31 4.68 -24.35 8.62
CA GLY A 31 5.51 -23.75 9.66
C GLY A 31 4.74 -22.76 10.55
N ASP A 32 5.44 -22.21 11.54
CA ASP A 32 4.91 -21.15 12.39
C ASP A 32 4.84 -19.81 11.62
N PRO A 33 3.67 -19.19 11.40
CA PRO A 33 3.54 -18.01 10.54
C PRO A 33 4.36 -16.80 11.00
N LEU A 34 4.66 -16.68 12.30
CA LEU A 34 5.50 -15.58 12.81
C LEU A 34 6.97 -15.75 12.42
N ALA A 35 7.44 -16.98 12.24
CA ALA A 35 8.82 -17.30 11.85
C ALA A 35 9.09 -17.16 10.35
N GLU A 36 8.05 -16.95 9.52
CA GLU A 36 8.18 -16.77 8.07
C GLU A 36 8.62 -15.35 7.66
N ARG A 37 8.70 -14.40 8.61
CA ARG A 37 9.16 -13.03 8.39
C ARG A 37 10.67 -13.00 8.16
N ASP A 38 11.11 -12.38 7.07
CA ASP A 38 12.50 -12.40 6.59
C ASP A 38 13.07 -10.95 6.46
N PRO A 39 13.86 -10.49 7.45
CA PRO A 39 14.52 -9.18 7.41
C PRO A 39 15.43 -8.94 6.19
N ASP A 40 16.11 -9.98 5.70
CA ASP A 40 17.05 -9.85 4.57
C ASP A 40 16.28 -9.74 3.25
N PHE A 41 15.18 -10.47 3.10
CA PHE A 41 14.25 -10.27 2.01
C PHE A 41 13.64 -8.86 2.02
N ILE A 42 13.20 -8.36 3.19
CA ILE A 42 12.66 -7.00 3.33
C ILE A 42 13.71 -5.96 2.89
N ARG A 43 14.95 -6.04 3.41
CA ARG A 43 16.08 -5.18 2.99
C ARG A 43 16.33 -5.22 1.49
N ALA A 44 16.30 -6.40 0.88
CA ALA A 44 16.62 -6.59 -0.52
C ALA A 44 15.52 -6.12 -1.50
N THR A 45 14.27 -6.06 -1.05
CA THR A 45 13.10 -5.78 -1.90
C THR A 45 12.50 -4.39 -1.68
N GLN A 46 12.52 -3.87 -0.45
CA GLN A 46 11.89 -2.61 -0.07
C GLN A 46 12.22 -1.43 -1.00
N PRO A 47 13.47 -1.16 -1.43
CA PRO A 47 13.77 0.01 -2.27
C PRO A 47 13.07 -0.03 -3.63
N ALA A 48 12.88 -1.23 -4.21
CA ALA A 48 12.19 -1.40 -5.49
C ALA A 48 10.67 -1.24 -5.34
N TYR A 49 10.09 -1.75 -4.24
CA TYR A 49 8.66 -1.60 -3.94
C TYR A 49 8.30 -0.15 -3.57
N SER A 50 9.14 0.55 -2.79
CA SER A 50 8.97 1.99 -2.51
C SER A 50 8.97 2.80 -3.80
N ALA A 51 9.99 2.66 -4.67
CA ALA A 51 10.05 3.39 -5.92
C ALA A 51 8.83 3.15 -6.84
N LEU A 52 8.29 1.92 -6.86
CA LEU A 52 7.05 1.60 -7.60
C LEU A 52 5.82 2.26 -6.96
N ALA A 53 5.70 2.23 -5.63
CA ALA A 53 4.63 2.87 -4.90
C ALA A 53 4.66 4.40 -5.06
N ASP A 54 5.84 5.01 -5.02
CA ASP A 54 6.06 6.46 -5.18
C ASP A 54 5.56 6.99 -6.52
N VAL A 55 5.73 6.22 -7.61
CA VAL A 55 5.17 6.58 -8.91
C VAL A 55 3.64 6.38 -8.93
N TYR A 56 3.16 5.22 -8.47
CA TYR A 56 1.78 4.81 -8.71
C TYR A 56 0.78 5.34 -7.68
N PHE A 57 1.09 5.14 -6.40
CA PHE A 57 0.25 5.46 -5.24
C PHE A 57 0.73 6.69 -4.45
N ARG A 58 1.91 7.23 -4.79
CA ARG A 58 2.50 8.46 -4.21
C ARG A 58 2.31 8.56 -2.68
N PRO A 59 2.70 7.51 -1.91
CA PRO A 59 2.31 7.37 -0.52
C PRO A 59 2.85 8.52 0.33
N LYS A 60 2.04 9.04 1.24
CA LYS A 60 2.43 10.03 2.24
C LYS A 60 2.11 9.52 3.62
N VAL A 61 3.12 9.02 4.32
CA VAL A 61 2.99 8.50 5.70
C VAL A 61 3.55 9.54 6.67
N ARG A 62 2.77 9.91 7.69
CA ARG A 62 3.09 10.92 8.70
C ARG A 62 2.92 10.35 10.11
N GLY A 63 3.69 10.85 11.09
CA GLY A 63 3.49 10.50 12.50
C GLY A 63 4.10 9.17 12.95
N LEU A 64 5.03 8.58 12.17
CA LEU A 64 5.68 7.30 12.53
C LEU A 64 6.43 7.39 13.87
N GLU A 65 6.91 8.59 14.21
CA GLU A 65 7.50 8.94 15.51
C GLU A 65 6.57 8.74 16.72
N HIS A 66 5.26 8.57 16.51
CA HIS A 66 4.31 8.19 17.57
C HIS A 66 4.32 6.69 17.91
N ILE A 67 4.94 5.85 17.07
CA ILE A 67 5.08 4.41 17.33
C ILE A 67 6.29 4.21 18.26
N PRO A 68 6.15 3.46 19.38
CA PRO A 68 7.28 3.09 20.21
C PRO A 68 8.40 2.41 19.40
N ALA A 69 9.60 2.99 19.46
CA ALA A 69 10.76 2.53 18.69
C ALA A 69 11.12 1.06 18.96
N GLU A 70 10.89 0.59 20.19
CA GLU A 70 11.11 -0.78 20.65
C GLU A 70 9.88 -1.30 21.41
N GLY A 71 9.84 -2.61 21.67
CA GLY A 71 8.79 -3.27 22.44
C GLY A 71 7.46 -3.47 21.69
N PRO A 72 6.47 -4.12 22.32
CA PRO A 72 5.20 -4.43 21.66
C PRO A 72 4.25 -3.23 21.61
N VAL A 73 3.51 -3.12 20.52
CA VAL A 73 2.51 -2.07 20.29
C VAL A 73 1.40 -2.57 19.37
N LEU A 74 0.14 -2.25 19.69
CA LEU A 74 -1.00 -2.57 18.83
C LEU A 74 -1.32 -1.38 17.90
N LEU A 75 -1.02 -1.53 16.63
CA LEU A 75 -1.35 -0.56 15.59
C LEU A 75 -2.78 -0.86 15.09
N VAL A 76 -3.69 0.10 15.18
CA VAL A 76 -5.12 -0.09 14.85
C VAL A 76 -5.49 0.76 13.64
N GLY A 77 -5.74 0.11 12.50
CA GLY A 77 -6.03 0.78 11.24
C GLY A 77 -7.50 0.74 10.80
N ASN A 78 -7.93 1.75 10.06
CA ASN A 78 -9.06 1.63 9.15
C ASN A 78 -8.57 1.03 7.83
N HIS A 79 -9.41 0.23 7.17
CA HIS A 79 -9.02 -0.53 5.98
C HIS A 79 -9.75 -0.01 4.74
N SER A 80 -9.08 0.06 3.59
CA SER A 80 -9.63 0.63 2.36
C SER A 80 -9.10 -0.08 1.10
N GLY A 81 -9.92 -0.17 0.04
CA GLY A 81 -9.47 -0.67 -1.27
C GLY A 81 -9.72 -2.16 -1.56
N GLY A 82 -10.55 -2.82 -0.75
CA GLY A 82 -10.97 -4.21 -0.99
C GLY A 82 -9.83 -5.22 -0.89
N THR A 83 -9.60 -6.03 -1.93
CA THR A 83 -8.47 -6.97 -2.00
C THR A 83 -7.13 -6.28 -2.24
N LEU A 84 -7.14 -5.09 -2.85
CA LEU A 84 -5.94 -4.36 -3.28
C LEU A 84 -5.60 -3.27 -2.26
N ILE A 85 -4.97 -3.72 -1.17
CA ILE A 85 -4.74 -3.02 0.10
C ILE A 85 -3.56 -2.03 0.03
N ALA A 86 -3.67 -1.04 -0.87
CA ALA A 86 -2.63 -0.03 -1.11
C ALA A 86 -2.27 0.79 0.14
N ASP A 87 -3.22 0.95 1.07
CA ASP A 87 -3.03 1.53 2.42
C ASP A 87 -2.06 0.71 3.29
N THR A 88 -2.26 -0.60 3.38
CA THR A 88 -1.39 -1.51 4.12
C THR A 88 0.02 -1.54 3.54
N PHE A 89 0.15 -1.59 2.21
CA PHE A 89 1.47 -1.56 1.55
C PHE A 89 2.21 -0.24 1.81
N ALA A 90 1.55 0.90 1.62
CA ALA A 90 2.13 2.23 1.88
C ALA A 90 2.64 2.35 3.33
N PHE A 91 1.83 1.94 4.31
CA PHE A 91 2.22 1.96 5.71
C PHE A 91 3.40 1.01 6.00
N THR A 92 3.35 -0.23 5.51
CA THR A 92 4.38 -1.25 5.80
C THR A 92 5.75 -0.88 5.25
N TYR A 93 5.82 -0.27 4.05
CA TYR A 93 7.09 0.19 3.51
C TYR A 93 7.67 1.36 4.32
N ALA A 94 6.85 2.34 4.69
CA ALA A 94 7.28 3.47 5.50
C ALA A 94 7.67 3.06 6.94
N PHE A 95 6.98 2.07 7.51
CA PHE A 95 7.36 1.46 8.79
C PHE A 95 8.78 0.87 8.72
N TYR A 96 9.06 0.04 7.71
CA TYR A 96 10.38 -0.57 7.55
C TYR A 96 11.46 0.45 7.14
N GLU A 97 11.10 1.59 6.55
CA GLU A 97 12.04 2.67 6.21
C GLU A 97 12.45 3.45 7.47
N HIS A 98 11.49 3.70 8.36
CA HIS A 98 11.70 4.43 9.60
C HIS A 98 12.38 3.57 10.69
N PHE A 99 11.93 2.33 10.90
CA PHE A 99 12.42 1.46 11.98
C PHE A 99 13.45 0.41 11.53
N GLY A 100 13.65 0.23 10.22
CA GLY A 100 14.51 -0.81 9.66
C GLY A 100 13.86 -2.20 9.67
N ALA A 101 14.37 -3.07 8.80
CA ALA A 101 13.86 -4.44 8.61
C ALA A 101 14.06 -5.37 9.82
N ASP A 102 14.85 -5.00 10.82
CA ASP A 102 15.04 -5.82 12.02
C ASP A 102 13.95 -5.57 13.08
N ARG A 103 13.25 -4.43 13.03
CA ARG A 103 12.14 -4.13 13.96
C ARG A 103 10.99 -5.12 13.73
N PRO A 104 10.65 -6.00 14.69
CA PRO A 104 9.62 -7.01 14.48
C PRO A 104 8.27 -6.33 14.24
N PHE A 105 7.67 -6.66 13.10
CA PHE A 105 6.39 -6.13 12.64
C PHE A 105 5.57 -7.25 12.02
N HIS A 106 4.32 -7.33 12.43
CA HIS A 106 3.36 -8.28 11.89
C HIS A 106 2.04 -7.59 11.54
N GLN A 107 1.33 -8.13 10.57
CA GLN A 107 0.02 -7.64 10.17
C GLN A 107 -0.96 -8.81 9.96
N LEU A 108 -2.18 -8.67 10.45
CA LEU A 108 -3.18 -9.75 10.35
C LEU A 108 -3.93 -9.68 9.01
N ALA A 109 -3.93 -10.79 8.27
CA ALA A 109 -4.70 -10.95 7.04
C ALA A 109 -5.64 -12.16 7.09
N HIS A 110 -6.74 -12.09 6.34
CA HIS A 110 -7.67 -13.22 6.20
C HIS A 110 -7.01 -14.37 5.40
N ASP A 111 -7.23 -15.62 5.81
CA ASP A 111 -6.61 -16.83 5.22
C ASP A 111 -6.65 -16.89 3.68
N LEU A 112 -7.73 -16.35 3.09
CA LEU A 112 -7.94 -16.32 1.65
C LEU A 112 -6.84 -15.54 0.89
N VAL A 113 -6.23 -14.52 1.52
CA VAL A 113 -5.15 -13.72 0.93
C VAL A 113 -3.96 -14.60 0.54
N PHE A 114 -3.62 -15.59 1.38
CA PHE A 114 -2.52 -16.53 1.14
C PHE A 114 -2.86 -17.66 0.14
N ARG A 115 -4.14 -17.80 -0.25
CA ARG A 115 -4.58 -18.77 -1.26
C ARG A 115 -4.54 -18.21 -2.69
N VAL A 116 -4.29 -16.91 -2.83
CA VAL A 116 -4.09 -16.26 -4.13
C VAL A 116 -2.68 -16.55 -4.63
N PRO A 117 -2.50 -17.10 -5.85
CA PRO A 117 -1.17 -17.33 -6.43
C PRO A 117 -0.34 -16.04 -6.46
N GLY A 118 0.92 -16.11 -6.02
CA GLY A 118 1.82 -14.96 -5.98
C GLY A 118 1.79 -14.13 -4.69
N HIS A 119 0.91 -14.41 -3.72
CA HIS A 119 0.87 -13.71 -2.43
C HIS A 119 1.75 -14.33 -1.32
N GLY A 120 2.54 -15.38 -1.60
CA GLY A 120 3.42 -16.03 -0.61
C GLY A 120 4.37 -15.05 0.10
N PHE A 121 4.97 -14.14 -0.67
CA PHE A 121 5.92 -13.13 -0.18
C PHE A 121 5.37 -12.22 0.93
N LEU A 122 4.05 -12.09 1.08
CA LEU A 122 3.45 -11.30 2.16
C LEU A 122 3.86 -11.81 3.55
N ARG A 123 4.12 -13.12 3.67
CA ARG A 123 4.62 -13.75 4.90
C ARG A 123 6.02 -13.27 5.27
N LYS A 124 6.90 -13.11 4.27
CA LYS A 124 8.25 -12.54 4.43
C LYS A 124 8.23 -11.11 4.95
N TYR A 125 7.21 -10.32 4.60
CA TYR A 125 6.97 -8.99 5.19
C TYR A 125 6.31 -9.00 6.59
N GLY A 126 5.98 -10.17 7.14
CA GLY A 126 5.35 -10.32 8.46
C GLY A 126 3.82 -10.49 8.44
N THR A 127 3.20 -10.68 7.28
CA THR A 127 1.74 -10.91 7.17
C THR A 127 1.39 -12.30 7.67
N VAL A 128 0.52 -12.40 8.68
CA VAL A 128 0.11 -13.69 9.27
C VAL A 128 -1.41 -13.89 9.27
N PRO A 129 -1.89 -15.15 9.29
CA PRO A 129 -3.30 -15.47 9.45
C PRO A 129 -3.96 -14.81 10.67
N ALA A 130 -5.08 -14.14 10.44
CA ALA A 130 -5.87 -13.46 11.46
C ALA A 130 -6.42 -14.45 12.51
N SER A 131 -5.76 -14.51 13.66
CA SER A 131 -6.15 -15.34 14.80
C SER A 131 -5.84 -14.64 16.12
N HIS A 132 -6.66 -14.84 17.16
CA HIS A 132 -6.42 -14.26 18.48
C HIS A 132 -5.10 -14.77 19.08
N GLU A 133 -4.77 -16.05 18.87
CA GLU A 133 -3.52 -16.65 19.30
C GLU A 133 -2.31 -16.06 18.58
N GLY A 134 -2.34 -15.96 17.24
CA GLY A 134 -1.26 -15.35 16.46
C GLY A 134 -1.05 -13.88 16.80
N ALA A 135 -2.13 -13.14 17.01
CA ALA A 135 -2.10 -11.74 17.45
C ALA A 135 -1.42 -11.59 18.82
N ARG A 136 -1.81 -12.41 19.80
CA ARG A 136 -1.18 -12.41 21.12
C ARG A 136 0.30 -12.81 21.04
N ARG A 137 0.62 -13.89 20.31
CA ARG A 137 2.00 -14.38 20.14
C ARG A 137 2.92 -13.34 19.48
N ALA A 138 2.41 -12.49 18.58
CA ALA A 138 3.15 -11.38 17.99
C ALA A 138 3.45 -10.25 19.00
N LEU A 139 2.49 -9.92 19.88
CA LEU A 139 2.73 -8.95 20.95
C LEU A 139 3.66 -9.54 22.03
N ASP A 140 3.48 -10.80 22.41
CA ASP A 140 4.34 -11.50 23.38
C ASP A 140 5.80 -11.61 22.90
N SER A 141 6.07 -11.58 21.58
CA SER A 141 7.42 -11.53 21.00
C SER A 141 8.01 -10.10 20.88
N GLY A 142 7.32 -9.07 21.37
CA GLY A 142 7.78 -7.69 21.35
C GLY A 142 7.56 -6.96 20.02
N ALA A 143 6.71 -7.48 19.13
CA ALA A 143 6.49 -6.89 17.81
C ALA A 143 5.45 -5.75 17.81
N ALA A 144 5.59 -4.86 16.84
CA ALA A 144 4.49 -4.01 16.42
C ALA A 144 3.47 -4.87 15.63
N LEU A 145 2.20 -4.84 16.03
CA LEU A 145 1.15 -5.64 15.40
C LEU A 145 0.09 -4.72 14.77
N LEU A 146 -0.07 -4.79 13.45
CA LEU A 146 -1.12 -4.10 12.71
C LEU A 146 -2.38 -4.95 12.59
N VAL A 147 -3.50 -4.38 13.04
CA VAL A 147 -4.84 -4.96 12.93
C VAL A 147 -5.81 -3.99 12.27
N TYR A 148 -6.73 -4.56 11.49
CA TYR A 148 -7.84 -3.84 10.87
C TYR A 148 -9.17 -4.38 11.44
N PRO A 149 -9.69 -3.88 12.57
CA PRO A 149 -10.84 -4.47 13.24
C PRO A 149 -12.07 -4.58 12.33
N GLY A 150 -12.33 -3.53 11.55
CA GLY A 150 -13.42 -3.50 10.57
C GLY A 150 -13.27 -4.48 9.41
N GLY A 151 -12.04 -4.89 9.08
CA GLY A 151 -11.74 -5.93 8.09
C GLY A 151 -12.48 -5.75 6.76
N ASP A 152 -13.17 -6.80 6.33
CA ASP A 152 -14.00 -6.86 5.12
C ASP A 152 -15.14 -5.84 5.05
N TYR A 153 -15.72 -5.50 6.20
CA TYR A 153 -16.81 -4.53 6.31
C TYR A 153 -16.32 -3.08 6.09
N ASP A 154 -15.03 -2.84 6.36
CA ASP A 154 -14.36 -1.55 6.23
C ASP A 154 -13.67 -1.44 4.86
N SER A 155 -12.92 -2.45 4.43
CA SER A 155 -12.18 -2.42 3.16
C SER A 155 -13.08 -2.29 1.93
N TYR A 156 -14.34 -2.75 2.01
CA TYR A 156 -15.34 -2.67 0.95
C TYR A 156 -16.45 -1.62 1.18
N ARG A 157 -16.21 -0.61 2.03
CA ARG A 157 -17.11 0.56 2.12
C ARG A 157 -17.45 1.10 0.72
N PRO A 158 -18.71 1.46 0.44
CA PRO A 158 -19.03 2.19 -0.79
C PRO A 158 -18.19 3.48 -0.88
N THR A 159 -17.85 3.94 -2.08
CA THR A 159 -17.03 5.17 -2.24
C THR A 159 -17.70 6.42 -1.61
N SER A 160 -19.02 6.44 -1.44
CA SER A 160 -19.74 7.47 -0.67
C SER A 160 -19.47 7.45 0.84
N GLU A 161 -18.93 6.35 1.37
CA GLU A 161 -18.50 6.16 2.76
C GLU A 161 -16.96 6.17 2.90
N SER A 162 -16.22 6.72 1.91
CA SER A 162 -14.75 6.70 1.91
C SER A 162 -14.13 7.31 3.17
N ALA A 163 -14.69 8.44 3.63
CA ALA A 163 -14.29 9.18 4.82
C ALA A 163 -15.00 8.71 6.11
N GLN A 164 -15.45 7.44 6.20
CA GLN A 164 -16.07 6.90 7.41
C GLN A 164 -15.27 5.71 7.94
N VAL A 165 -14.92 5.70 9.21
CA VAL A 165 -14.30 4.55 9.88
C VAL A 165 -15.40 3.54 10.25
N LYS A 166 -15.28 2.28 9.80
CA LYS A 166 -16.28 1.23 10.09
C LYS A 166 -15.65 0.01 10.77
N LEU A 167 -15.19 0.18 12.02
CA LEU A 167 -14.68 -0.92 12.85
C LEU A 167 -15.74 -2.00 13.17
N GLY A 168 -17.03 -1.74 12.89
CA GLY A 168 -18.09 -2.74 12.87
C GLY A 168 -18.51 -3.28 14.25
N GLY A 169 -18.25 -2.54 15.32
CA GLY A 169 -18.55 -2.95 16.70
C GLY A 169 -17.61 -4.04 17.24
N ARG A 170 -16.47 -4.27 16.58
CA ARG A 170 -15.54 -5.37 16.89
C ARG A 170 -14.49 -4.90 17.90
N SER A 171 -14.84 -4.91 19.19
CA SER A 171 -13.97 -4.44 20.29
C SER A 171 -12.77 -5.34 20.62
N GLY A 172 -12.63 -6.52 20.00
CA GLY A 172 -11.60 -7.50 20.36
C GLY A 172 -10.14 -7.01 20.30
N PHE A 173 -9.85 -5.92 19.58
CA PHE A 173 -8.54 -5.26 19.61
C PHE A 173 -8.28 -4.50 20.91
N VAL A 174 -9.31 -3.90 21.52
CA VAL A 174 -9.25 -3.23 22.83
C VAL A 174 -8.87 -4.24 23.89
N ARG A 175 -9.62 -5.35 23.93
CA ARG A 175 -9.34 -6.47 24.84
C ARG A 175 -7.93 -7.03 24.63
N LEU A 176 -7.49 -7.23 23.39
CA LEU A 176 -6.13 -7.67 23.09
C LEU A 176 -5.08 -6.71 23.67
N ALA A 177 -5.27 -5.40 23.53
CA ALA A 177 -4.36 -4.40 24.09
C ALA A 177 -4.34 -4.39 25.63
N LEU A 178 -5.51 -4.52 26.27
CA LEU A 178 -5.65 -4.59 27.73
C LEU A 178 -5.06 -5.88 28.32
N ASP A 179 -5.33 -7.03 27.69
CA ASP A 179 -4.83 -8.36 28.09
C ASP A 179 -3.30 -8.46 27.91
N ALA A 180 -2.74 -7.86 26.86
CA ALA A 180 -1.29 -7.81 26.61
C ALA A 180 -0.57 -6.67 27.36
N GLY A 181 -1.30 -5.66 27.86
CA GLY A 181 -0.74 -4.48 28.52
C GLY A 181 0.04 -3.56 27.58
N VAL A 182 -0.38 -3.42 26.33
CA VAL A 182 0.33 -2.67 25.27
C VAL A 182 -0.44 -1.41 24.86
N PRO A 183 0.26 -0.33 24.44
CA PRO A 183 -0.41 0.86 23.94
C PRO A 183 -1.10 0.61 22.60
N ILE A 184 -2.16 1.36 22.33
CA ILE A 184 -2.82 1.44 21.01
C ILE A 184 -2.27 2.64 20.25
N VAL A 185 -1.85 2.44 19.00
CA VAL A 185 -1.49 3.52 18.07
C VAL A 185 -2.46 3.48 16.88
N PRO A 186 -3.35 4.47 16.71
CA PRO A 186 -4.23 4.53 15.56
C PRO A 186 -3.47 4.88 14.27
N VAL A 187 -3.75 4.14 13.19
CA VAL A 187 -3.12 4.30 11.87
C VAL A 187 -4.21 4.59 10.83
N VAL A 188 -4.41 5.87 10.49
CA VAL A 188 -5.57 6.31 9.72
C VAL A 188 -5.19 6.56 8.26
N ALA A 189 -5.81 5.84 7.33
CA ALA A 189 -5.51 5.88 5.90
C ALA A 189 -6.69 6.39 5.06
N ILE A 190 -6.38 7.17 4.03
CA ILE A 190 -7.32 7.62 2.97
C ILE A 190 -6.71 7.39 1.57
N GLY A 191 -7.57 7.36 0.54
CA GLY A 191 -7.18 7.11 -0.86
C GLY A 191 -7.38 5.67 -1.32
N GLY A 192 -7.38 4.67 -0.41
CA GLY A 192 -7.61 3.27 -0.79
C GLY A 192 -8.97 3.04 -1.48
N GLN A 193 -10.03 3.75 -1.04
CA GLN A 193 -11.37 3.71 -1.64
C GLN A 193 -11.49 4.47 -2.98
N GLU A 194 -10.41 5.10 -3.45
CA GLU A 194 -10.31 5.75 -4.75
C GLU A 194 -9.62 4.85 -5.79
N THR A 195 -9.10 3.69 -5.38
CA THR A 195 -8.48 2.69 -6.28
C THR A 195 -9.50 1.93 -7.15
N ALA A 196 -10.80 2.12 -6.92
CA ALA A 196 -11.93 1.68 -7.74
C ALA A 196 -13.18 2.46 -7.30
N LEU A 197 -14.25 2.42 -8.09
CA LEU A 197 -15.56 2.87 -7.61
C LEU A 197 -16.25 1.72 -6.88
N PHE A 198 -16.19 1.71 -5.56
CA PHE A 198 -16.88 0.74 -4.72
C PHE A 198 -18.38 1.08 -4.64
N VAL A 199 -19.22 0.28 -5.28
CA VAL A 199 -20.67 0.53 -5.39
C VAL A 199 -21.40 0.02 -4.14
N THR A 200 -21.04 -1.16 -3.65
CA THR A 200 -21.63 -1.74 -2.44
C THR A 200 -20.78 -2.86 -1.87
N ARG A 201 -20.81 -3.05 -0.54
CA ARG A 201 -20.35 -4.27 0.16
C ARG A 201 -21.12 -5.53 -0.26
N GLY A 202 -22.34 -5.38 -0.80
CA GLY A 202 -23.18 -6.51 -1.21
C GLY A 202 -23.69 -7.40 -0.07
N GLU A 203 -23.72 -6.92 1.18
CA GLU A 203 -24.18 -7.68 2.37
C GLU A 203 -25.57 -8.33 2.18
N ARG A 204 -26.48 -7.63 1.50
CA ARG A 204 -27.82 -8.16 1.16
C ARG A 204 -27.74 -9.33 0.18
N LEU A 205 -26.82 -9.27 -0.79
CA LEU A 205 -26.64 -10.31 -1.80
C LEU A 205 -25.94 -11.54 -1.20
N ALA A 206 -24.93 -11.34 -0.34
CA ALA A 206 -24.28 -12.41 0.42
C ALA A 206 -25.28 -13.21 1.28
N LYS A 207 -26.18 -12.50 2.00
CA LYS A 207 -27.27 -13.12 2.79
C LYS A 207 -28.33 -13.80 1.93
N LEU A 208 -28.71 -13.21 0.80
CA LEU A 208 -29.70 -13.79 -0.13
C LEU A 208 -29.20 -15.11 -0.74
N LEU A 209 -27.91 -15.18 -1.04
CA LEU A 209 -27.23 -16.36 -1.58
C LEU A 209 -26.72 -17.33 -0.48
N ALA A 210 -27.00 -17.05 0.80
CA ALA A 210 -26.54 -17.80 1.98
C ALA A 210 -25.01 -18.05 2.05
N LEU A 211 -24.20 -17.20 1.40
CA LEU A 211 -22.74 -17.33 1.37
C LEU A 211 -22.11 -17.07 2.75
N ASP A 212 -22.81 -16.28 3.58
CA ASP A 212 -22.49 -16.06 4.98
C ASP A 212 -22.56 -17.34 5.83
N ARG A 213 -23.48 -18.26 5.50
CA ARG A 213 -23.63 -19.55 6.19
C ARG A 213 -22.76 -20.65 5.57
N LEU A 214 -22.71 -20.71 4.24
CA LEU A 214 -22.01 -21.78 3.51
C LEU A 214 -20.49 -21.58 3.45
N PHE A 215 -20.03 -20.33 3.30
CA PHE A 215 -18.62 -19.99 3.05
C PHE A 215 -18.06 -18.96 4.05
N ARG A 216 -18.84 -18.56 5.06
CA ARG A 216 -18.52 -17.48 6.02
C ARG A 216 -18.25 -16.11 5.37
N LEU A 217 -18.66 -15.94 4.12
CA LEU A 217 -18.46 -14.72 3.34
C LEU A 217 -19.58 -13.72 3.64
N LYS A 218 -19.29 -12.68 4.42
CA LYS A 218 -20.29 -11.68 4.88
C LYS A 218 -20.57 -10.56 3.88
N VAL A 219 -19.63 -10.31 2.96
CA VAL A 219 -19.70 -9.29 1.91
C VAL A 219 -19.56 -9.93 0.53
N LEU A 220 -20.30 -9.44 -0.44
CA LEU A 220 -20.15 -9.81 -1.85
C LEU A 220 -20.01 -8.53 -2.68
N PRO A 221 -18.85 -7.87 -2.57
CA PRO A 221 -18.68 -6.48 -2.98
C PRO A 221 -18.75 -6.33 -4.49
N VAL A 222 -19.39 -5.24 -4.93
CA VAL A 222 -19.50 -4.85 -6.34
C VAL A 222 -18.75 -3.54 -6.52
N GLN A 223 -17.80 -3.53 -7.44
CA GLN A 223 -16.94 -2.37 -7.70
C GLN A 223 -16.65 -2.22 -9.20
N LEU A 224 -16.50 -0.97 -9.65
CA LEU A 224 -16.09 -0.64 -11.01
C LEU A 224 -14.59 -0.30 -11.05
N GLY A 225 -13.83 -0.98 -11.90
CA GLY A 225 -12.42 -0.72 -12.13
C GLY A 225 -11.96 -1.19 -13.53
N PRO A 226 -10.89 -0.60 -14.08
CA PRO A 226 -10.30 -1.08 -15.32
C PRO A 226 -9.69 -2.49 -15.14
N PRO A 227 -9.53 -3.29 -16.20
CA PRO A 227 -10.00 -3.04 -17.56
C PRO A 227 -11.46 -3.49 -17.79
N PHE A 228 -12.01 -4.35 -16.92
CA PHE A 228 -13.28 -5.06 -17.17
C PHE A 228 -14.55 -4.30 -16.77
N GLY A 229 -14.43 -3.15 -16.10
CA GLY A 229 -15.57 -2.40 -15.60
C GLY A 229 -16.12 -3.05 -14.33
N VAL A 230 -17.25 -3.73 -14.41
CA VAL A 230 -17.90 -4.34 -13.23
C VAL A 230 -17.13 -5.58 -12.78
N THR A 231 -16.77 -5.63 -11.51
CA THR A 231 -16.14 -6.79 -10.86
C THR A 231 -16.85 -7.14 -9.55
N VAL A 232 -16.83 -8.42 -9.18
CA VAL A 232 -17.34 -8.90 -7.89
C VAL A 232 -16.23 -9.69 -7.20
N LEU A 233 -15.85 -9.33 -5.97
CA LEU A 233 -14.66 -9.89 -5.29
C LEU A 233 -13.35 -9.77 -6.12
N ASP A 234 -13.21 -8.72 -6.92
CA ASP A 234 -12.10 -8.60 -7.89
C ASP A 234 -12.02 -9.79 -8.87
N LEU A 235 -13.18 -10.36 -9.24
CA LEU A 235 -13.33 -11.32 -10.34
C LEU A 235 -14.19 -10.70 -11.46
N PRO A 236 -13.66 -10.56 -12.69
CA PRO A 236 -12.25 -10.69 -13.07
C PRO A 236 -11.37 -9.62 -12.38
N LEU A 237 -10.04 -9.84 -12.35
CA LEU A 237 -9.10 -8.97 -11.63
C LEU A 237 -9.09 -7.54 -12.21
N ARG A 238 -9.28 -6.54 -11.35
CA ARG A 238 -9.09 -5.13 -11.71
C ARG A 238 -7.64 -4.68 -11.56
N VAL A 239 -7.27 -3.66 -12.32
CA VAL A 239 -6.13 -2.79 -12.05
C VAL A 239 -6.62 -1.67 -11.12
N PRO A 240 -5.95 -1.41 -9.99
CA PRO A 240 -6.33 -0.32 -9.08
C PRO A 240 -6.03 1.03 -9.75
N LEU A 241 -6.88 2.03 -9.58
CA LEU A 241 -6.58 3.39 -10.02
C LEU A 241 -5.37 3.97 -9.23
N PRO A 242 -4.54 4.82 -9.84
CA PRO A 242 -3.31 5.36 -9.24
C PRO A 242 -3.60 6.49 -8.23
N ALA A 243 -4.43 6.20 -7.23
CA ALA A 243 -4.84 7.14 -6.18
C ALA A 243 -3.71 7.46 -5.21
N GLN A 244 -3.59 8.73 -4.77
CA GLN A 244 -2.63 9.06 -3.70
C GLN A 244 -3.11 8.48 -2.37
N ILE A 245 -2.28 7.65 -1.76
CA ILE A 245 -2.51 7.07 -0.44
C ILE A 245 -1.88 7.97 0.63
N THR A 246 -2.68 8.44 1.58
CA THR A 246 -2.19 9.22 2.73
C THR A 246 -2.47 8.46 4.00
N VAL A 247 -1.47 8.31 4.86
CA VAL A 247 -1.56 7.62 6.16
C VAL A 247 -1.08 8.56 7.26
N GLN A 248 -1.95 8.82 8.24
CA GLN A 248 -1.64 9.56 9.45
C GLN A 248 -1.62 8.59 10.63
N VAL A 249 -0.44 8.41 11.22
CA VAL A 249 -0.26 7.73 12.49
C VAL A 249 -0.51 8.74 13.62
N LEU A 250 -1.38 8.39 14.56
CA LEU A 250 -1.74 9.25 15.69
C LEU A 250 -0.88 8.96 16.93
N PRO A 251 -0.82 9.89 17.91
CA PRO A 251 -0.16 9.65 19.19
C PRO A 251 -0.60 8.34 19.85
N SER A 252 0.33 7.65 20.51
CA SER A 252 0.05 6.43 21.26
C SER A 252 -0.89 6.68 22.44
N LEU A 253 -1.84 5.76 22.65
CA LEU A 253 -2.71 5.70 23.81
C LEU A 253 -2.16 4.62 24.77
N ASP A 254 -1.58 5.04 25.89
CA ASP A 254 -1.52 4.15 27.05
C ASP A 254 -2.93 4.07 27.66
N LEU A 255 -3.50 2.86 27.66
CA LEU A 255 -4.87 2.65 28.08
C LEU A 255 -5.05 2.83 29.60
N ARG A 256 -4.03 2.52 30.41
CA ARG A 256 -4.12 2.57 31.87
C ARG A 256 -3.81 3.96 32.43
N GLU A 257 -2.95 4.71 31.74
CA GLU A 257 -2.72 6.13 32.02
C GLU A 257 -3.98 6.95 31.70
N ARG A 258 -4.59 6.72 30.53
CA ARG A 258 -5.70 7.55 30.04
C ARG A 258 -7.06 7.21 30.65
N PHE A 259 -7.37 5.92 30.84
CA PHE A 259 -8.69 5.45 31.29
C PHE A 259 -8.67 4.82 32.70
N GLY A 260 -7.52 4.90 33.39
CA GLY A 260 -7.36 4.37 34.75
C GLY A 260 -7.02 2.88 34.80
N ARG A 261 -6.99 2.31 36.01
CA ARG A 261 -6.44 0.95 36.25
C ARG A 261 -7.21 -0.18 35.59
N GLU A 262 -8.52 -0.02 35.46
CA GLU A 262 -9.44 -0.99 34.85
C GLU A 262 -10.30 -0.25 33.80
N PRO A 263 -9.75 0.00 32.59
CA PRO A 263 -10.47 0.68 31.52
C PRO A 263 -11.71 -0.10 31.07
N ASP A 264 -12.80 0.62 30.79
CA ASP A 264 -13.98 0.03 30.16
C ASP A 264 -13.73 -0.24 28.65
N GLU A 265 -14.13 -1.42 28.16
CA GLU A 265 -13.91 -1.81 26.76
C GLU A 265 -14.71 -0.95 25.76
N GLU A 266 -15.92 -0.50 26.12
CA GLU A 266 -16.77 0.33 25.25
C GLU A 266 -16.26 1.77 25.21
N GLU A 267 -15.82 2.33 26.35
CA GLU A 267 -15.20 3.66 26.43
C GLU A 267 -13.92 3.73 25.58
N VAL A 268 -13.01 2.75 25.71
CA VAL A 268 -11.78 2.70 24.91
C VAL A 268 -12.10 2.51 23.43
N TYR A 269 -13.05 1.62 23.07
CA TYR A 269 -13.47 1.43 21.69
C TYR A 269 -14.03 2.74 21.08
N ALA A 270 -14.88 3.45 21.83
CA ALA A 270 -15.46 4.72 21.39
C ALA A 270 -14.37 5.78 21.19
N ALA A 271 -13.48 5.96 22.16
CA ALA A 271 -12.41 6.96 22.10
C ALA A 271 -11.41 6.69 20.94
N VAL A 272 -11.03 5.44 20.70
CA VAL A 272 -10.18 5.08 19.55
C VAL A 272 -10.91 5.34 18.24
N THR A 273 -12.19 4.93 18.14
CA THR A 273 -12.99 5.13 16.92
C THR A 273 -13.19 6.62 16.60
N GLU A 274 -13.48 7.44 17.61
CA GLU A 274 -13.63 8.90 17.48
C GLU A 274 -12.33 9.55 17.03
N GLN A 275 -11.18 9.22 17.65
CA GLN A 275 -9.89 9.76 17.24
C GLN A 275 -9.51 9.37 15.81
N MET A 276 -9.82 8.13 15.40
CA MET A 276 -9.63 7.69 14.01
C MET A 276 -10.54 8.45 13.04
N GLN A 277 -11.81 8.68 13.39
CA GLN A 277 -12.76 9.42 12.57
C GLN A 277 -12.33 10.89 12.41
N LEU A 278 -12.00 11.60 13.50
CA LEU A 278 -11.52 12.99 13.47
C LEU A 278 -10.21 13.17 12.72
N ALA A 279 -9.39 12.12 12.60
CA ALA A 279 -8.21 12.14 11.74
C ALA A 279 -8.56 11.86 10.28
N LEU A 280 -9.52 10.96 10.00
CA LEU A 280 -9.98 10.66 8.65
C LEU A 280 -10.74 11.85 8.03
N ASP A 281 -11.52 12.58 8.84
CA ASP A 281 -12.22 13.80 8.43
C ASP A 281 -11.22 14.87 7.98
N ARG A 282 -10.20 15.16 8.79
CA ARG A 282 -9.10 16.09 8.41
C ARG A 282 -8.34 15.62 7.18
N LEU A 283 -8.03 14.33 7.07
CA LEU A 283 -7.41 13.76 5.88
C LEU A 283 -8.30 13.84 4.64
N ALA A 284 -9.63 13.90 4.79
CA ALA A 284 -10.58 14.10 3.70
C ALA A 284 -10.71 15.59 3.31
N GLU A 285 -10.68 16.50 4.28
CA GLU A 285 -10.60 17.96 4.06
C GLU A 285 -9.31 18.34 3.32
N GLU A 286 -8.20 17.62 3.54
CA GLU A 286 -6.93 17.79 2.80
C GLU A 286 -6.99 17.34 1.32
N ARG A 287 -8.08 16.72 0.81
CA ARG A 287 -8.15 16.17 -0.57
C ARG A 287 -8.84 17.11 -1.54
N ASP A 288 -8.06 17.77 -2.39
CA ASP A 288 -8.60 18.60 -3.47
C ASP A 288 -9.29 17.79 -4.59
N LEU A 289 -8.84 16.55 -4.85
CA LEU A 289 -9.33 15.71 -5.95
C LEU A 289 -9.30 14.20 -5.59
N PRO A 290 -10.44 13.48 -5.57
CA PRO A 290 -10.56 12.09 -5.07
C PRO A 290 -10.10 11.01 -6.07
N VAL A 291 -9.08 11.29 -6.89
CA VAL A 291 -8.38 10.31 -7.75
C VAL A 291 -6.90 10.68 -7.89
N VAL A 292 -6.58 11.97 -7.98
CA VAL A 292 -5.18 12.43 -8.05
C VAL A 292 -4.59 12.58 -6.64
N GLY A 293 -5.42 13.02 -5.68
CA GLY A 293 -5.07 13.32 -4.30
C GLY A 293 -3.95 14.36 -4.20
N ALA A 294 -4.21 15.57 -4.69
CA ALA A 294 -3.37 16.70 -4.34
C ALA A 294 -3.57 17.04 -2.85
N ILE A 295 -2.48 17.43 -2.19
CA ILE A 295 -2.47 17.91 -0.81
C ILE A 295 -1.67 19.21 -0.77
N GLY A 296 -2.25 20.25 -0.18
CA GLY A 296 -1.55 21.47 0.23
C GLY A 296 -2.27 22.74 -0.24
N PRO A 297 -2.50 23.72 0.64
CA PRO A 297 -3.36 24.87 0.34
C PRO A 297 -2.78 25.73 -0.77
N ARG A 298 -3.66 26.43 -1.49
CA ARG A 298 -3.32 27.23 -2.68
C ARG A 298 -2.15 28.19 -2.45
N GLU A 299 -1.97 28.73 -1.25
CA GLU A 299 -0.89 29.66 -0.94
C GLU A 299 0.41 29.01 -0.44
N GLU A 300 0.42 27.80 0.13
CA GLU A 300 1.71 27.10 0.38
C GLU A 300 2.16 26.32 -0.85
N ASN A 301 1.24 25.82 -1.67
CA ASN A 301 1.61 25.29 -2.99
C ASN A 301 1.92 26.44 -3.96
N ALA A 302 1.29 27.62 -3.87
CA ALA A 302 1.77 28.80 -4.58
C ALA A 302 3.04 29.36 -3.96
N GLN A 303 3.28 29.39 -2.64
CA GLN A 303 4.56 29.85 -2.09
C GLN A 303 5.68 28.82 -2.20
N ALA A 304 5.39 27.52 -2.33
CA ALA A 304 6.37 26.51 -2.69
C ALA A 304 6.62 26.51 -4.19
N MET A 305 5.59 26.67 -5.03
CA MET A 305 5.78 26.84 -6.48
C MET A 305 6.43 28.18 -6.80
N ASP A 306 6.08 29.26 -6.11
CA ASP A 306 6.66 30.61 -6.21
C ASP A 306 8.01 30.64 -5.50
N ALA A 307 8.30 29.88 -4.43
CA ALA A 307 9.68 29.72 -3.97
C ALA A 307 10.50 28.79 -4.86
N ILE A 308 9.88 27.88 -5.63
CA ILE A 308 10.54 27.08 -6.68
C ILE A 308 10.73 27.92 -7.95
N VAL A 309 9.81 28.83 -8.28
CA VAL A 309 9.83 29.73 -9.44
C VAL A 309 10.70 30.95 -9.15
N GLU A 310 10.68 31.53 -7.94
CA GLU A 310 11.65 32.50 -7.44
C GLU A 310 13.02 31.84 -7.30
N ARG A 311 13.15 30.61 -6.77
CA ARG A 311 14.44 29.89 -6.86
C ARG A 311 14.85 29.56 -8.30
N SER A 312 13.92 29.46 -9.25
CA SER A 312 14.26 29.26 -10.67
C SER A 312 14.57 30.57 -11.40
N ALA A 313 13.99 31.69 -10.97
CA ALA A 313 14.18 33.03 -11.52
C ALA A 313 15.43 33.71 -10.93
N ALA A 314 15.62 33.62 -9.61
CA ALA A 314 16.86 33.90 -8.92
C ALA A 314 17.94 32.80 -9.09
N ALA A 315 17.68 31.77 -9.91
CA ALA A 315 18.71 30.93 -10.54
C ALA A 315 18.88 31.22 -12.04
N GLY A 316 18.11 32.18 -12.58
CA GLY A 316 18.06 32.57 -13.98
C GLY A 316 18.77 33.88 -14.30
N GLU A 317 19.05 34.74 -13.30
CA GLU A 317 19.75 36.02 -13.52
C GLU A 317 21.21 36.11 -13.00
N ALA A 318 21.76 35.07 -12.36
CA ALA A 318 22.66 34.12 -13.06
C ALA A 318 23.99 33.62 -12.38
N HIS A 319 24.99 34.41 -11.98
CA HIS A 319 25.02 35.82 -11.63
C HIS A 319 24.01 36.27 -10.54
N GLU A 320 23.40 35.44 -9.68
CA GLU A 320 23.51 34.00 -9.29
C GLU A 320 22.11 33.33 -9.40
N GLY A 321 21.86 32.02 -9.20
CA GLY A 321 22.71 30.82 -9.38
C GLY A 321 21.99 29.46 -9.16
N THR A 322 22.50 28.36 -9.74
CA THR A 322 22.18 26.90 -9.54
C THR A 322 20.84 26.30 -10.05
N GLY A 323 20.92 25.35 -10.99
CA GLY A 323 19.78 24.77 -11.73
C GLY A 323 18.99 23.65 -11.04
N GLY A 324 17.68 23.65 -11.28
CA GLY A 324 16.73 22.64 -10.80
C GLY A 324 16.80 21.30 -11.55
N ARG A 325 16.46 20.22 -10.84
CA ARG A 325 16.50 18.84 -11.37
C ARG A 325 15.22 18.56 -12.17
N GLN A 326 15.34 18.48 -13.49
CA GLN A 326 14.29 17.87 -14.31
C GLN A 326 14.00 16.46 -13.77
N VAL A 327 12.71 16.07 -13.73
CA VAL A 327 12.36 14.64 -13.64
C VAL A 327 12.72 14.05 -15.00
N GLU A 328 13.97 13.62 -15.10
CA GLU A 328 14.52 12.94 -16.27
C GLU A 328 13.78 11.61 -16.41
N MET A 329 12.70 11.59 -17.20
CA MET A 329 12.05 10.35 -17.60
C MET A 329 13.10 9.52 -18.35
N HIS A 330 13.67 8.54 -17.65
CA HIS A 330 14.67 7.68 -18.24
C HIS A 330 14.04 6.87 -19.37
N GLU A 331 14.80 6.72 -20.44
CA GLU A 331 14.48 5.81 -21.54
C GLU A 331 14.05 4.44 -20.98
N PRO A 332 13.00 3.77 -21.51
CA PRO A 332 12.57 2.45 -21.03
C PRO A 332 13.64 1.36 -21.18
N TRP A 333 14.70 1.65 -21.94
CA TRP A 333 15.88 0.83 -22.19
C TRP A 333 17.04 1.76 -22.56
N PRO A 334 18.31 1.46 -22.22
CA PRO A 334 19.43 2.27 -22.69
C PRO A 334 19.52 2.36 -24.22
N GLY A 335 19.58 3.59 -24.75
CA GLY A 335 19.67 3.91 -26.18
C GLY A 335 18.32 3.93 -26.92
N TYR A 336 17.18 3.93 -26.21
CA TYR A 336 15.84 3.79 -26.78
C TYR A 336 15.44 4.89 -27.78
N ASP A 337 15.91 6.11 -27.57
CA ASP A 337 15.64 7.25 -28.44
C ASP A 337 16.33 7.09 -29.80
N ALA A 338 17.49 6.43 -29.81
CA ALA A 338 18.24 6.09 -31.01
C ALA A 338 17.71 4.82 -31.71
N MET A 339 16.90 3.99 -31.04
CA MET A 339 16.36 2.76 -31.64
C MET A 339 15.29 3.05 -32.69
N ARG A 340 15.30 2.26 -33.77
CA ARG A 340 14.30 2.35 -34.84
C ARG A 340 13.05 1.58 -34.46
N VAL A 341 11.89 2.07 -34.92
CA VAL A 341 10.56 1.48 -34.63
C VAL A 341 10.49 -0.05 -34.84
N PRO A 342 11.03 -0.67 -35.92
CA PRO A 342 10.98 -2.13 -36.10
C PRO A 342 11.81 -2.91 -35.06
N GLU A 343 12.88 -2.30 -34.54
CA GLU A 343 13.76 -2.89 -33.55
C GLU A 343 13.10 -2.88 -32.17
N ILE A 344 12.46 -1.74 -31.82
CA ILE A 344 11.59 -1.63 -30.65
C ILE A 344 10.41 -2.59 -30.75
N ALA A 345 9.72 -2.65 -31.89
CA ALA A 345 8.57 -3.53 -32.13
C ALA A 345 8.90 -5.03 -31.98
N LYS A 346 10.13 -5.44 -32.29
CA LYS A 346 10.63 -6.81 -32.04
C LYS A 346 11.05 -7.03 -30.58
N ARG A 347 11.40 -5.97 -29.86
CA ARG A 347 11.82 -6.05 -28.46
C ARG A 347 10.63 -6.13 -27.51
N VAL A 348 9.54 -5.43 -27.82
CA VAL A 348 8.28 -5.44 -27.05
C VAL A 348 7.58 -6.81 -27.07
N THR A 349 7.65 -7.58 -28.17
CA THR A 349 7.14 -8.97 -28.26
C THR A 349 7.79 -9.98 -27.31
N ALA A 350 8.75 -9.56 -26.48
CA ALA A 350 9.39 -10.38 -25.46
C ALA A 350 9.46 -9.67 -24.08
N GLN A 351 8.60 -8.67 -23.86
CA GLN A 351 8.49 -7.96 -22.57
C GLN A 351 7.22 -8.35 -21.83
N ALA A 352 7.30 -8.40 -20.50
CA ALA A 352 6.12 -8.54 -19.64
C ALA A 352 5.21 -7.30 -19.72
N PRO A 353 3.89 -7.42 -19.40
CA PRO A 353 2.92 -6.32 -19.47
C PRO A 353 3.32 -5.02 -18.76
N VAL A 354 4.05 -5.12 -17.65
CA VAL A 354 4.56 -3.93 -16.92
C VAL A 354 5.59 -3.17 -17.75
N ALA A 355 6.52 -3.86 -18.39
CA ALA A 355 7.51 -3.21 -19.27
C ALA A 355 6.86 -2.69 -20.56
N LEU A 356 5.83 -3.37 -21.08
CA LEU A 356 4.97 -2.85 -22.14
C LEU A 356 4.28 -1.53 -21.73
N ALA A 357 3.73 -1.45 -20.52
CA ALA A 357 3.13 -0.23 -19.98
C ALA A 357 4.14 0.92 -19.80
N VAL A 358 5.38 0.64 -19.37
CA VAL A 358 6.46 1.64 -19.28
C VAL A 358 6.83 2.18 -20.66
N VAL A 359 6.99 1.29 -21.66
CA VAL A 359 7.24 1.69 -23.06
C VAL A 359 6.09 2.54 -23.61
N ARG A 360 4.84 2.17 -23.29
CA ARG A 360 3.63 2.89 -23.69
C ARG A 360 3.60 4.32 -23.11
N GLY A 361 3.75 4.45 -21.79
CA GLY A 361 3.72 5.75 -21.11
C GLY A 361 4.88 6.66 -21.52
N TYR A 362 6.07 6.10 -21.77
CA TYR A 362 7.19 6.87 -22.29
C TYR A 362 6.96 7.35 -23.73
N GLU A 363 6.41 6.51 -24.61
CA GLU A 363 6.04 6.95 -25.95
C GLU A 363 4.95 8.02 -25.93
N GLU A 364 3.90 7.87 -25.12
CA GLU A 364 2.83 8.87 -24.99
C GLU A 364 3.33 10.21 -24.42
N ALA A 365 4.33 10.19 -23.53
CA ALA A 365 4.89 11.40 -22.92
C ALA A 365 6.05 12.05 -23.70
N HIS A 366 6.80 11.29 -24.53
CA HIS A 366 8.09 11.78 -25.06
C HIS A 366 8.27 11.73 -26.59
N LYS A 367 8.05 10.59 -27.27
CA LYS A 367 8.38 10.42 -28.70
C LYS A 367 7.19 10.19 -29.64
N ALA A 368 6.04 9.78 -29.11
CA ALA A 368 4.78 9.51 -29.81
C ALA A 368 4.92 8.63 -31.09
N ARG A 369 5.85 7.66 -31.10
CA ARG A 369 6.11 6.82 -32.28
C ARG A 369 4.97 5.82 -32.47
N VAL A 370 3.99 6.20 -33.29
CA VAL A 370 2.74 5.45 -33.58
C VAL A 370 2.97 3.95 -33.88
N GLY A 371 4.07 3.59 -34.56
CA GLY A 371 4.39 2.19 -34.86
C GLY A 371 4.88 1.38 -33.65
N VAL A 372 5.43 2.03 -32.62
CA VAL A 372 5.76 1.40 -31.33
C VAL A 372 4.50 1.20 -30.51
N LEU A 373 3.67 2.23 -30.37
CA LEU A 373 2.39 2.15 -29.64
C LEU A 373 1.52 1.01 -30.20
N LYS A 374 1.36 0.90 -31.52
CA LYS A 374 0.64 -0.20 -32.19
C LYS A 374 1.31 -1.58 -32.10
N ALA A 375 2.57 -1.67 -31.68
CA ALA A 375 3.22 -2.94 -31.36
C ALA A 375 2.96 -3.31 -29.89
N VAL A 376 3.08 -2.34 -28.97
CA VAL A 376 2.79 -2.50 -27.55
C VAL A 376 1.33 -2.87 -27.30
N ASP A 377 0.38 -2.12 -27.85
CA ASP A 377 -1.06 -2.36 -27.68
C ASP A 377 -1.48 -3.76 -28.21
N ARG A 378 -0.76 -4.29 -29.21
CA ARG A 378 -1.03 -5.61 -29.81
C ARG A 378 -0.58 -6.77 -28.93
N GLU A 379 0.55 -6.62 -28.23
CA GLU A 379 1.04 -7.67 -27.34
C GLU A 379 0.32 -7.61 -25.98
N LEU A 380 -0.05 -6.42 -25.50
CA LEU A 380 -0.98 -6.28 -24.36
C LEU A 380 -2.34 -6.98 -24.65
N ALA A 381 -2.86 -6.86 -25.88
CA ALA A 381 -4.08 -7.53 -26.31
C ALA A 381 -3.93 -9.04 -26.64
N ARG A 382 -2.74 -9.63 -26.46
CA ARG A 382 -2.49 -11.09 -26.64
C ARG A 382 -2.42 -11.86 -25.34
N GLU A 383 -2.15 -11.17 -24.22
CA GLU A 383 -2.16 -11.74 -22.87
C GLU A 383 -3.50 -11.47 -22.14
N SER A 384 -4.51 -10.97 -22.88
CA SER A 384 -5.90 -10.77 -22.47
C SER A 384 -6.81 -11.87 -23.01
#